data_AF-W9Y7I6-F1
#
_entry.id   AF-W9Y7I6-F1
#
_cell.length_a   1.000
_cell.length_b   1.000
_cell.length_c   1.000
_cell.angle_alpha   90.00
_cell.angle_beta   90.00
_cell.angle_gamma   90.00
#
_symmetry.space_group_name_H-M   'P 1'
#
loop_
_entity.id
_entity.type
_entity.pdbx_description
1 polymer ?
#
loop_
_entity_poly.entity_id
_entity_poly.type
_entity_poly.pdbx_seq_one_letter_code
_entity_poly.pdbx_strand_id
1 'polypeptide(L)'
;MLDWQDFDAVFQPKPDYAFDQKSVESILKHRKEFGDQLFFDRIWKSIGLTRPARSNYPPRSNQDLRNLWSKIVQAPVKEEHRLALLYYILRDCRQLPNADTNFARRTYLPQKYQLLVAGLWELDHAQFSRALEFLTDPSLTPTFPDEILLALLRHSKCDSSLATAYYVAVSPPLKDQETLEAYFELLLANNLVEAYYFAQKQDDLQRRALFEQLIVTVHGQKAGRDRAEQAAVLIGLPFTAEEENWFEGCLLHGAASKYPGAKDSVMARRIATGKSTTGISALNRLKGEDIGGLSWDYVKTAIADAVPK
;
A
#
# COMPACT_ATOMS: atom_id res chain seq x y z
N MET A 1 3.50 -11.62 41.51
CA MET A 1 3.24 -10.84 40.27
C MET A 1 4.48 -10.01 39.99
N LEU A 2 4.88 -9.80 38.73
CA LEU A 2 5.98 -8.88 38.43
C LEU A 2 5.47 -7.45 38.65
N ASP A 3 6.18 -6.66 39.44
CA ASP A 3 5.96 -5.22 39.48
C ASP A 3 6.55 -4.61 38.20
N TRP A 4 5.72 -4.53 37.16
CA TRP A 4 6.15 -4.04 35.85
C TRP A 4 6.29 -2.52 35.81
N GLN A 5 5.77 -1.81 36.82
CA GLN A 5 5.87 -0.35 36.91
C GLN A 5 7.28 0.06 37.36
N ASP A 6 7.90 -0.77 38.20
CA ASP A 6 9.29 -0.61 38.59
C ASP A 6 10.24 -1.15 37.51
N PHE A 7 11.03 -0.23 36.94
CA PHE A 7 12.06 -0.57 35.95
C PHE A 7 13.07 -1.59 36.51
N ASP A 8 13.51 -1.41 37.74
CA ASP A 8 14.55 -2.26 38.34
C ASP A 8 14.04 -3.68 38.59
N ALA A 9 12.75 -3.85 38.89
CA ALA A 9 12.11 -5.16 38.99
C ALA A 9 12.04 -5.91 37.65
N VAL A 10 11.93 -5.21 36.52
CA VAL A 10 11.92 -5.82 35.17
C VAL A 10 13.34 -6.10 34.67
N PHE A 11 14.26 -5.17 34.91
CA PHE A 11 15.65 -5.25 34.46
C PHE A 11 16.61 -5.82 35.52
N GLN A 12 16.11 -6.54 36.54
CA GLN A 12 16.94 -7.18 37.59
C GLN A 12 18.19 -7.93 37.08
N PRO A 13 18.13 -8.68 35.95
CA PRO A 13 19.31 -9.36 35.44
C PRO A 13 20.43 -8.41 34.99
N LYS A 14 20.09 -7.16 34.64
CA LYS A 14 21.02 -6.11 34.20
C LYS A 14 20.43 -4.71 34.45
N PRO A 15 20.52 -4.16 35.68
CA PRO A 15 19.90 -2.87 36.02
C PRO A 15 20.47 -1.67 35.25
N ASP A 16 21.70 -1.78 34.77
CA ASP A 16 22.41 -0.80 33.95
C ASP A 16 22.23 -1.03 32.43
N TYR A 17 21.21 -1.81 32.03
CA TYR A 17 20.94 -2.13 30.62
C TYR A 17 20.85 -0.87 29.75
N ALA A 18 21.57 -0.88 28.64
CA ALA A 18 21.46 0.10 27.57
C ALA A 18 21.41 -0.65 26.23
N PHE A 19 20.73 -0.05 25.25
CA PHE A 19 20.69 -0.60 23.90
C PHE A 19 22.11 -0.58 23.34
N ASP A 20 22.50 -1.64 22.62
CA ASP A 20 23.76 -1.61 21.92
C ASP A 20 23.69 -0.62 20.75
N GLN A 21 24.84 -0.01 20.44
CA GLN A 21 24.94 1.03 19.42
C GLN A 21 24.45 0.55 18.04
N LYS A 22 24.64 -0.73 17.70
CA LYS A 22 24.20 -1.28 16.41
C LYS A 22 22.68 -1.35 16.34
N SER A 23 22.01 -1.75 17.41
CA SER A 23 20.54 -1.76 17.50
C SER A 23 19.98 -0.34 17.37
N VAL A 24 20.56 0.64 18.07
CA VAL A 24 20.17 2.05 17.96
C VAL A 24 20.33 2.55 16.51
N GLU A 25 21.47 2.32 15.89
CA GLU A 25 21.75 2.71 14.50
C GLU A 25 20.80 2.03 13.50
N SER A 26 20.51 0.74 13.70
CA SER A 26 19.56 -0.01 12.87
C SER A 26 18.15 0.56 12.95
N ILE A 27 17.65 0.85 14.15
CA ILE A 27 16.31 1.43 14.35
C ILE A 27 16.24 2.83 13.71
N LEU A 28 17.28 3.65 13.88
CA LEU A 28 17.35 4.97 13.25
C LEU A 28 17.44 4.90 11.72
N LYS A 29 18.11 3.88 11.18
CA LYS A 29 18.14 3.63 9.74
C LYS A 29 16.75 3.29 9.22
N HIS A 30 16.08 2.30 9.81
CA HIS A 30 14.73 1.90 9.37
C HIS A 30 13.73 3.05 9.53
N ARG A 31 13.83 3.85 10.59
CA ARG A 31 13.01 5.05 10.75
C ARG A 31 13.10 5.97 9.52
N LYS A 32 14.29 6.18 8.98
CA LYS A 32 14.46 6.98 7.75
C LYS A 32 13.88 6.28 6.52
N GLU A 33 14.06 4.96 6.41
CA GLU A 33 13.48 4.14 5.34
C GLU A 33 11.93 4.20 5.34
N PHE A 34 11.30 4.40 6.51
CA PHE A 34 9.85 4.56 6.68
C PHE A 34 9.38 6.02 6.79
N GLY A 35 10.09 6.97 6.17
CA GLY A 35 9.62 8.37 6.11
C GLY A 35 9.62 9.08 7.47
N ASP A 36 10.62 8.78 8.31
CA ASP A 36 10.79 9.28 9.67
C ASP A 36 9.75 8.83 10.71
N GLN A 37 8.90 7.85 10.37
CA GLN A 37 7.83 7.36 11.24
C GLN A 37 7.74 5.83 11.31
N LEU A 38 8.02 5.28 12.50
CA LEU A 38 7.87 3.87 12.86
C LEU A 38 6.45 3.58 13.38
N PHE A 39 6.02 2.32 13.34
CA PHE A 39 4.82 1.83 14.02
C PHE A 39 4.90 2.02 15.53
N PHE A 40 6.09 1.99 16.12
CA PHE A 40 6.31 2.46 17.48
C PHE A 40 5.73 3.87 17.71
N ASP A 41 5.95 4.82 16.79
CA ASP A 41 5.43 6.19 16.93
C ASP A 41 3.91 6.23 16.83
N ARG A 42 3.31 5.32 16.04
CA ARG A 42 1.85 5.19 15.90
C ARG A 42 1.22 4.66 17.18
N ILE A 43 1.81 3.63 17.80
CA ILE A 43 1.38 3.10 19.11
C ILE A 43 1.59 4.17 20.20
N TRP A 44 2.74 4.82 20.21
CA TRP A 44 3.04 5.92 21.16
C TRP A 44 1.99 7.02 21.12
N LYS A 45 1.58 7.45 19.92
CA LYS A 45 0.51 8.44 19.74
C LYS A 45 -0.85 7.89 20.17
N SER A 46 -1.17 6.63 19.85
CA SER A 46 -2.46 6.03 20.20
C SER A 46 -2.68 5.86 21.71
N ILE A 47 -1.59 5.76 22.49
CA ILE A 47 -1.64 5.74 23.95
C ILE A 47 -1.65 7.14 24.61
N GLY A 48 -1.84 8.20 23.81
CA GLY A 48 -2.02 9.56 24.33
C GLY A 48 -0.73 10.32 24.68
N LEU A 49 0.45 9.79 24.31
CA LEU A 49 1.71 10.48 24.52
C LEU A 49 1.96 11.49 23.40
N THR A 50 1.83 12.78 23.72
CA THR A 50 1.80 13.88 22.74
C THR A 50 3.18 14.34 22.28
N ARG A 51 4.23 14.12 23.08
CA ARG A 51 5.60 14.47 22.68
C ARG A 51 6.09 13.48 21.61
N PRO A 52 6.83 13.92 20.58
CA PRO A 52 7.30 13.02 19.52
C PRO A 52 8.10 11.84 20.09
N ALA A 53 7.75 10.61 19.69
CA ALA A 53 8.46 9.41 20.12
C ALA A 53 9.94 9.41 19.67
N ARG A 54 10.27 10.06 18.55
CA ARG A 54 11.65 10.19 18.03
C ARG A 54 12.69 10.74 19.02
N SER A 55 12.27 11.50 20.04
CA SER A 55 13.19 12.01 21.08
C SER A 55 13.35 11.07 22.26
N ASN A 56 12.60 9.96 22.30
CA ASN A 56 12.57 9.00 23.39
C ASN A 56 12.97 7.59 22.92
N TYR A 57 12.71 7.26 21.65
CA TYR A 57 12.96 5.95 21.07
C TYR A 57 13.68 6.05 19.71
N PRO A 58 14.79 5.30 19.51
CA PRO A 58 15.39 4.37 20.47
C PRO A 58 16.17 5.09 21.61
N PRO A 59 16.15 4.55 22.84
CA PRO A 59 16.93 5.10 23.95
C PRO A 59 18.44 4.91 23.72
N ARG A 60 19.26 5.92 24.04
CA ARG A 60 20.71 5.92 23.79
C ARG A 60 21.56 5.61 25.02
N SER A 61 20.93 5.59 26.18
CA SER A 61 21.57 5.31 27.47
C SER A 61 20.58 4.58 28.39
N ASN A 62 21.08 3.99 29.48
CA ASN A 62 20.22 3.43 30.53
C ASN A 62 19.25 4.48 31.10
N GLN A 63 19.72 5.72 31.29
CA GLN A 63 18.87 6.81 31.77
C GLN A 63 17.74 7.15 30.78
N ASP A 64 18.04 7.18 29.48
CA ASP A 64 17.01 7.40 28.45
C ASP A 64 15.96 6.29 28.46
N LEU A 65 16.41 5.04 28.62
CA LEU A 65 15.52 3.88 28.71
C LEU A 65 14.64 3.94 29.97
N ARG A 66 15.19 4.29 31.14
CA ARG A 66 14.41 4.52 32.38
C ARG A 66 13.37 5.63 32.20
N ASN A 67 13.77 6.74 31.57
CA ASN A 67 12.89 7.86 31.28
C ASN A 67 11.77 7.46 30.30
N LEU A 68 12.09 6.67 29.27
CA LEU A 68 11.13 6.12 28.32
C LEU A 68 10.12 5.20 29.03
N TRP A 69 10.63 4.26 29.85
CA TRP A 69 9.81 3.34 30.63
C TRP A 69 8.83 4.08 31.53
N SER A 70 9.33 5.03 32.32
CA SER A 70 8.52 5.85 33.23
C SER A 70 7.40 6.61 32.51
N LYS A 71 7.69 7.19 31.33
CA LYS A 71 6.66 7.87 30.51
C LYS A 71 5.55 6.95 30.06
N ILE A 72 5.87 5.70 29.70
CA ILE A 72 4.87 4.72 29.28
C ILE A 72 4.04 4.24 30.47
N VAL A 73 4.69 3.97 31.61
CA VAL A 73 4.00 3.60 32.85
C VAL A 73 3.00 4.67 33.28
N GLN A 74 3.34 5.96 33.12
CA GLN A 74 2.49 7.10 33.49
C GLN A 74 1.44 7.48 32.42
N ALA A 75 1.39 6.78 31.28
CA ALA A 75 0.45 7.11 30.22
C ALA A 75 -1.02 6.91 30.67
N PRO A 76 -1.95 7.82 30.33
CA PRO A 76 -3.33 7.82 30.81
C PRO A 76 -4.23 6.85 30.01
N VAL A 77 -3.82 5.59 29.91
CA VAL A 77 -4.54 4.54 29.16
C VAL A 77 -4.67 3.25 29.96
N LYS A 78 -5.50 2.33 29.48
CA LYS A 78 -5.65 1.00 30.11
C LYS A 78 -4.30 0.30 30.20
N GLU A 79 -4.14 -0.48 31.25
CA GLU A 79 -2.92 -1.22 31.57
C GLU A 79 -2.38 -2.02 30.38
N GLU A 80 -3.25 -2.73 29.67
CA GLU A 80 -2.85 -3.60 28.55
C GLU A 80 -2.14 -2.83 27.42
N HIS A 81 -2.51 -1.58 27.16
CA HIS A 81 -1.83 -0.75 26.16
C HIS A 81 -0.43 -0.31 26.62
N ARG A 82 -0.26 -0.03 27.91
CA ARG A 82 1.06 0.25 28.49
C ARG A 82 1.94 -0.99 28.42
N LEU A 83 1.43 -2.13 28.87
CA LEU A 83 2.12 -3.42 28.80
C LEU A 83 2.51 -3.80 27.37
N ALA A 84 1.63 -3.58 26.39
CA ALA A 84 1.93 -3.82 24.98
C ALA A 84 3.11 -3.00 24.46
N LEU A 85 3.19 -1.71 24.80
CA LEU A 85 4.31 -0.86 24.37
C LEU A 85 5.61 -1.15 25.15
N LEU A 86 5.51 -1.53 26.43
CA LEU A 86 6.67 -2.02 27.19
C LEU A 86 7.18 -3.35 26.62
N TYR A 87 6.27 -4.26 26.23
CA TYR A 87 6.59 -5.50 25.53
C TYR A 87 7.31 -5.22 24.20
N TYR A 88 6.88 -4.20 23.44
CA TYR A 88 7.58 -3.74 22.23
C TYR A 88 9.05 -3.41 22.54
N ILE A 89 9.32 -2.59 23.57
CA ILE A 89 10.67 -2.16 23.95
C ILE A 89 11.53 -3.36 24.35
N LEU A 90 10.96 -4.32 25.07
CA LEU A 90 11.68 -5.52 25.50
C LEU A 90 12.09 -6.42 24.34
N ARG A 91 11.39 -6.38 23.18
CA ARG A 91 11.82 -7.09 21.98
C ARG A 91 13.11 -6.53 21.38
N ASP A 92 13.39 -5.25 21.60
CA ASP A 92 14.68 -4.64 21.24
C ASP A 92 15.80 -4.97 22.24
N CYS A 93 15.47 -5.54 23.40
CA CYS A 93 16.44 -5.86 24.44
C CYS A 93 17.22 -7.15 24.15
N ARG A 94 17.92 -7.23 23.01
CA ARG A 94 18.56 -8.46 22.49
C ARG A 94 19.59 -9.11 23.42
N GLN A 95 20.21 -8.34 24.32
CA GLN A 95 21.17 -8.90 25.29
C GLN A 95 20.48 -9.49 26.54
N LEU A 96 19.16 -9.37 26.66
CA LEU A 96 18.35 -9.98 27.71
C LEU A 96 17.53 -11.13 27.11
N PRO A 97 18.02 -12.38 27.18
CA PRO A 97 17.36 -13.50 26.54
C PRO A 97 15.96 -13.70 27.12
N ASN A 98 14.97 -13.86 26.25
CA ASN A 98 13.56 -14.10 26.59
C ASN A 98 12.93 -13.01 27.47
N ALA A 99 13.45 -11.78 27.47
CA ALA A 99 12.93 -10.70 28.32
C ALA A 99 11.46 -10.39 28.01
N ASP A 100 11.15 -10.25 26.73
CA ASP A 100 9.81 -10.01 26.20
C ASP A 100 8.84 -11.15 26.56
N THR A 101 9.23 -12.40 26.31
CA THR A 101 8.39 -13.59 26.54
C THR A 101 8.14 -13.81 28.04
N ASN A 102 9.17 -13.63 28.87
CA ASN A 102 9.01 -13.69 30.32
C ASN A 102 8.14 -12.56 30.86
N PHE A 103 8.28 -11.35 30.32
CA PHE A 103 7.45 -10.21 30.68
C PHE A 103 5.98 -10.50 30.37
N ALA A 104 5.66 -10.87 29.13
CA ALA A 104 4.29 -11.18 28.71
C ALA A 104 3.64 -12.25 29.60
N ARG A 105 4.39 -13.31 29.95
CA ARG A 105 3.92 -14.36 30.86
C ARG A 105 3.67 -13.86 32.29
N ARG A 106 4.56 -13.02 32.83
CA ARG A 106 4.48 -12.55 34.23
C ARG A 106 3.48 -11.41 34.44
N THR A 107 3.12 -10.70 33.37
CA THR A 107 2.11 -9.64 33.36
C THR A 107 0.76 -10.11 32.79
N TYR A 108 0.67 -11.35 32.33
CA TYR A 108 -0.52 -11.92 31.67
C TYR A 108 -1.00 -11.09 30.48
N LEU A 109 -0.07 -10.50 29.72
CA LEU A 109 -0.38 -9.72 28.52
C LEU A 109 -1.19 -10.58 27.54
N PRO A 110 -2.41 -10.20 27.14
CA PRO A 110 -3.20 -11.08 26.28
C PRO A 110 -2.56 -11.31 24.91
N GLN A 111 -2.76 -12.52 24.36
CA GLN A 111 -2.10 -12.99 23.15
C GLN A 111 -2.30 -12.05 21.96
N LYS A 112 -3.49 -11.45 21.79
CA LYS A 112 -3.77 -10.47 20.73
C LYS A 112 -2.82 -9.27 20.74
N TYR A 113 -2.43 -8.79 21.92
CA TYR A 113 -1.46 -7.68 22.05
C TYR A 113 -0.05 -8.16 21.75
N GLN A 114 0.31 -9.38 22.16
CA GLN A 114 1.61 -9.97 21.83
C GLN A 114 1.78 -10.13 20.32
N LEU A 115 0.78 -10.70 19.64
CA LEU A 115 0.77 -10.88 18.18
C LEU A 115 0.84 -9.54 17.45
N LEU A 116 -0.04 -8.59 17.79
CA LEU A 116 -0.05 -7.27 17.17
C LEU A 116 1.30 -6.56 17.33
N VAL A 117 1.83 -6.50 18.55
CA VAL A 117 3.11 -5.83 18.82
C VAL A 117 4.27 -6.55 18.16
N ALA A 118 4.27 -7.89 18.15
CA ALA A 118 5.30 -8.66 17.45
C ALA A 118 5.30 -8.31 15.96
N GLY A 119 4.13 -8.32 15.31
CA GLY A 119 4.00 -7.98 13.90
C GLY A 119 4.45 -6.56 13.57
N LEU A 120 4.00 -5.56 14.34
CA LEU A 120 4.40 -4.17 14.17
C LEU A 120 5.90 -3.95 14.42
N TRP A 121 6.46 -4.67 15.39
CA TRP A 121 7.90 -4.63 15.67
C TRP A 121 8.72 -5.22 14.50
N GLU A 122 8.27 -6.32 13.90
CA GLU A 122 8.93 -6.90 12.72
C GLU A 122 8.85 -5.95 11.51
N LEU A 123 7.74 -5.21 11.33
CA LEU A 123 7.62 -4.16 10.29
C LEU A 123 8.65 -3.05 10.48
N ASP A 124 8.78 -2.52 11.70
CA ASP A 124 9.77 -1.48 12.02
C ASP A 124 11.23 -1.96 11.86
N HIS A 125 11.43 -3.28 11.78
CA HIS A 125 12.70 -3.93 11.49
C HIS A 125 12.84 -4.40 10.03
N ALA A 126 11.94 -3.98 9.15
CA ALA A 126 11.88 -4.37 7.74
C ALA A 126 11.85 -5.89 7.51
N GLN A 127 11.30 -6.65 8.46
CA GLN A 127 11.11 -8.10 8.38
C GLN A 127 9.68 -8.43 7.91
N PHE A 128 9.36 -8.05 6.67
CA PHE A 128 7.99 -8.05 6.16
C PHE A 128 7.31 -9.43 6.20
N SER A 129 7.97 -10.48 5.71
CA SER A 129 7.39 -11.84 5.72
C SER A 129 7.03 -12.29 7.13
N ARG A 130 7.93 -12.05 8.09
CA ARG A 130 7.71 -12.41 9.49
C ARG A 130 6.65 -11.55 10.16
N ALA A 131 6.57 -10.27 9.79
CA ALA A 131 5.50 -9.40 10.25
C ALA A 131 4.12 -9.93 9.86
N LEU A 132 3.98 -10.42 8.62
CA LEU A 132 2.72 -10.97 8.12
C LEU A 132 2.30 -12.23 8.88
N GLU A 133 3.22 -13.09 9.28
CA GLU A 133 2.90 -14.27 10.13
C GLU A 133 2.12 -13.91 11.40
N PHE A 134 2.32 -12.69 11.93
CA PHE A 134 1.58 -12.18 13.08
C PHE A 134 0.36 -11.35 12.67
N LEU A 135 0.50 -10.43 11.72
CA LEU A 135 -0.50 -9.40 11.42
C LEU A 135 -1.70 -9.93 10.63
N THR A 136 -1.56 -11.09 9.96
CA THR A 136 -2.67 -11.74 9.26
C THR A 136 -3.40 -12.76 10.13
N ASP A 137 -3.11 -12.83 11.43
CA ASP A 137 -3.82 -13.73 12.34
C ASP A 137 -5.29 -13.30 12.48
N PRO A 138 -6.26 -14.20 12.23
CA PRO A 138 -7.68 -13.84 12.20
C PRO A 138 -8.26 -13.46 13.57
N SER A 139 -7.55 -13.73 14.67
CA SER A 139 -7.95 -13.29 16.01
C SER A 139 -7.65 -11.80 16.26
N LEU A 140 -6.84 -11.17 15.41
CA LEU A 140 -6.52 -9.76 15.53
C LEU A 140 -7.63 -8.88 15.01
N THR A 141 -7.89 -7.79 15.73
CA THR A 141 -8.60 -6.65 15.17
C THR A 141 -7.59 -5.81 14.39
N PRO A 142 -7.80 -5.58 13.08
CA PRO A 142 -6.86 -4.82 12.27
C PRO A 142 -6.60 -3.43 12.88
N THR A 143 -5.33 -3.16 13.18
CA THR A 143 -4.88 -1.91 13.78
C THR A 143 -3.87 -1.28 12.84
N PHE A 144 -4.13 -0.03 12.42
CA PHE A 144 -3.38 0.65 11.35
C PHE A 144 -3.37 -0.07 10.00
N PRO A 145 -4.51 -0.63 9.52
CA PRO A 145 -4.51 -1.50 8.36
C PRO A 145 -4.01 -0.82 7.07
N ASP A 146 -4.37 0.45 6.86
CA ASP A 146 -3.95 1.22 5.69
C ASP A 146 -2.47 1.60 5.79
N GLU A 147 -2.00 2.02 6.97
CA GLU A 147 -0.60 2.39 7.15
C GLU A 147 0.34 1.18 7.02
N ILE A 148 -0.08 -0.01 7.47
CA ILE A 148 0.64 -1.26 7.25
C ILE A 148 0.73 -1.57 5.76
N LEU A 149 -0.40 -1.51 5.05
CA LEU A 149 -0.42 -1.77 3.61
C LEU A 149 0.49 -0.78 2.86
N LEU A 150 0.39 0.52 3.16
CA LEU A 150 1.22 1.55 2.55
C LEU A 150 2.72 1.29 2.81
N ALA A 151 3.09 0.87 4.03
CA ALA A 151 4.47 0.52 4.35
C ALA A 151 4.97 -0.67 3.51
N LEU A 152 4.14 -1.69 3.29
CA LEU A 152 4.49 -2.83 2.43
C LEU A 152 4.62 -2.41 0.96
N LEU A 153 3.75 -1.53 0.47
CA LEU A 153 3.74 -1.05 -0.91
C LEU A 153 4.92 -0.13 -1.25
N ARG A 154 5.34 0.73 -0.32
CA ARG A 154 6.37 1.76 -0.56
C ARG A 154 7.78 1.29 -0.29
N HIS A 155 7.96 0.27 0.56
CA HIS A 155 9.29 -0.12 0.98
C HIS A 155 9.99 -0.97 -0.10
N SER A 156 11.15 -0.49 -0.59
CA SER A 156 11.86 -1.08 -1.73
C SER A 156 12.33 -2.53 -1.54
N LYS A 157 12.49 -2.98 -0.29
CA LYS A 157 12.87 -4.37 0.05
C LYS A 157 11.66 -5.30 0.24
N CYS A 158 10.43 -4.77 0.23
CA CYS A 158 9.23 -5.57 0.37
C CYS A 158 8.82 -6.10 -1.00
N ASP A 159 8.56 -7.40 -1.09
CA ASP A 159 7.97 -7.99 -2.28
C ASP A 159 6.50 -7.56 -2.39
N SER A 160 6.09 -7.13 -3.59
CA SER A 160 4.71 -6.83 -3.95
C SER A 160 3.74 -7.97 -3.62
N SER A 161 4.20 -9.23 -3.68
CA SER A 161 3.40 -10.40 -3.31
C SER A 161 2.95 -10.37 -1.84
N LEU A 162 3.75 -9.82 -0.93
CA LEU A 162 3.41 -9.67 0.48
C LEU A 162 2.35 -8.59 0.69
N ALA A 163 2.42 -7.49 -0.05
CA ALA A 163 1.38 -6.45 -0.02
C ALA A 163 0.02 -7.02 -0.49
N THR A 164 0.01 -7.81 -1.56
CA THR A 164 -1.19 -8.52 -2.03
C THR A 164 -1.70 -9.50 -0.97
N ALA A 165 -0.83 -10.32 -0.37
CA ALA A 165 -1.21 -11.28 0.65
C ALA A 165 -1.84 -10.59 1.88
N TYR A 166 -1.24 -9.49 2.33
CA TYR A 166 -1.79 -8.69 3.43
C TYR A 166 -3.16 -8.10 3.07
N TYR A 167 -3.32 -7.54 1.87
CA TYR A 167 -4.61 -7.00 1.42
C TYR A 167 -5.70 -8.07 1.43
N VAL A 168 -5.42 -9.26 0.87
CA VAL A 168 -6.38 -10.37 0.83
C VAL A 168 -6.75 -10.85 2.24
N ALA A 169 -5.78 -10.93 3.16
CA ALA A 169 -6.01 -11.44 4.51
C ALA A 169 -6.74 -10.44 5.42
N VAL A 170 -6.40 -9.15 5.34
CA VAL A 170 -6.84 -8.13 6.30
C VAL A 170 -7.94 -7.23 5.73
N SER A 171 -8.05 -7.15 4.40
CA SER A 171 -8.95 -6.25 3.67
C SER A 171 -8.92 -4.80 4.22
N PRO A 172 -7.75 -4.11 4.15
CA PRO A 172 -7.64 -2.71 4.57
C PRO A 172 -8.71 -1.84 3.91
N PRO A 173 -9.32 -0.90 4.64
CA PRO A 173 -10.43 -0.09 4.14
C PRO A 173 -10.03 0.92 3.06
N LEU A 174 -8.74 1.24 2.90
CA LEU A 174 -8.23 2.19 1.91
C LEU A 174 -8.86 3.59 2.04
N LYS A 175 -8.97 4.08 3.28
CA LYS A 175 -9.55 5.40 3.59
C LYS A 175 -8.63 6.54 3.17
N ASP A 176 -7.34 6.29 3.25
CA ASP A 176 -6.31 7.24 2.86
C ASP A 176 -6.07 7.17 1.34
N GLN A 177 -6.08 8.33 0.69
CA GLN A 177 -5.95 8.44 -0.77
C GLN A 177 -4.59 7.94 -1.26
N GLU A 178 -3.51 8.21 -0.51
CA GLU A 178 -2.16 7.76 -0.89
C GLU A 178 -2.08 6.22 -0.86
N THR A 179 -2.69 5.59 0.15
CA THR A 179 -2.75 4.14 0.28
C THR A 179 -3.58 3.51 -0.84
N LEU A 180 -4.73 4.10 -1.16
CA LEU A 180 -5.59 3.66 -2.26
C LEU A 180 -4.86 3.72 -3.61
N GLU A 181 -4.19 4.83 -3.90
CA GLU A 181 -3.43 5.01 -5.14
C GLU A 181 -2.27 4.02 -5.24
N ALA A 182 -1.50 3.84 -4.16
CA ALA A 182 -0.39 2.89 -4.14
C ALA A 182 -0.87 1.44 -4.33
N TYR A 183 -2.02 1.07 -3.75
CA TYR A 183 -2.59 -0.26 -3.96
C TYR A 183 -3.12 -0.42 -5.40
N PHE A 184 -3.72 0.62 -5.96
CA PHE A 184 -4.17 0.60 -7.35
C PHE A 184 -3.01 0.48 -8.34
N GLU A 185 -1.87 1.14 -8.09
CA GLU A 185 -0.63 0.96 -8.86
C GLU A 185 -0.15 -0.49 -8.84
N LEU A 186 -0.22 -1.16 -7.68
CA LEU A 186 0.08 -2.58 -7.57
C LEU A 186 -0.87 -3.44 -8.42
N LEU A 187 -2.17 -3.16 -8.38
CA LEU A 187 -3.15 -3.86 -9.22
C LEU A 187 -2.87 -3.66 -10.71
N LEU A 188 -2.57 -2.43 -11.13
CA LEU A 188 -2.24 -2.13 -12.53
C LEU A 188 -0.97 -2.86 -13.00
N ALA A 189 0.03 -3.00 -12.13
CA ALA A 189 1.27 -3.73 -12.44
C ALA A 189 1.03 -5.24 -12.59
N ASN A 190 0.06 -5.79 -11.86
CA ASN A 190 -0.20 -7.23 -11.81
C ASN A 190 -1.27 -7.69 -12.81
N ASN A 191 -2.44 -7.03 -12.81
CA ASN A 191 -3.60 -7.42 -13.58
C ASN A 191 -4.52 -6.23 -13.89
N LEU A 192 -4.50 -5.80 -15.15
CA LEU A 192 -5.32 -4.70 -15.66
C LEU A 192 -6.83 -4.91 -15.45
N VAL A 193 -7.31 -6.15 -15.59
CA VAL A 193 -8.73 -6.50 -15.46
C VAL A 193 -9.17 -6.39 -14.00
N GLU A 194 -8.34 -6.86 -13.08
CA GLU A 194 -8.59 -6.73 -11.64
C GLU A 194 -8.60 -5.25 -11.21
N ALA A 195 -7.64 -4.46 -11.69
CA ALA A 195 -7.62 -3.02 -11.47
C ALA A 195 -8.91 -2.35 -11.96
N TYR A 196 -9.40 -2.70 -13.16
CA TYR A 196 -10.66 -2.18 -13.68
C TYR A 196 -11.85 -2.50 -12.76
N TYR A 197 -12.01 -3.76 -12.34
CA TYR A 197 -13.10 -4.13 -11.44
C TYR A 197 -12.94 -3.55 -10.03
N PHE A 198 -11.71 -3.28 -9.59
CA PHE A 198 -11.46 -2.55 -8.36
C PHE A 198 -11.93 -1.10 -8.47
N ALA A 199 -11.61 -0.41 -9.57
CA ALA A 199 -12.06 0.95 -9.82
C ALA A 199 -13.60 1.05 -9.86
N GLN A 200 -14.28 0.06 -10.46
CA GLN A 200 -15.74 0.03 -10.52
C GLN A 200 -16.44 -0.05 -9.15
N LYS A 201 -15.77 -0.57 -8.12
CA LYS A 201 -16.35 -0.70 -6.77
C LYS A 201 -16.29 0.59 -5.96
N GLN A 202 -15.54 1.59 -6.43
CA GLN A 202 -15.39 2.87 -5.73
C GLN A 202 -16.60 3.79 -6.00
N ASP A 203 -16.69 4.88 -5.25
CA ASP A 203 -17.66 5.95 -5.56
C ASP A 203 -17.36 6.63 -6.90
N ASP A 204 -18.31 7.38 -7.45
CA ASP A 204 -18.21 7.94 -8.80
C ASP A 204 -16.97 8.82 -9.03
N LEU A 205 -16.53 9.60 -8.02
CA LEU A 205 -15.37 10.46 -8.16
C LEU A 205 -14.08 9.63 -8.22
N GLN A 206 -13.94 8.69 -7.29
CA GLN A 206 -12.79 7.80 -7.23
C GLN A 206 -12.75 6.84 -8.44
N ARG A 207 -13.88 6.24 -8.79
CA ARG A 207 -14.05 5.35 -9.95
C ARG A 207 -13.54 6.02 -11.22
N ARG A 208 -13.95 7.26 -11.46
CA ARG A 208 -13.48 8.03 -12.63
C ARG A 208 -11.98 8.29 -12.57
N ALA A 209 -11.46 8.76 -11.43
CA ALA A 209 -10.03 9.05 -11.29
C ALA A 209 -9.15 7.81 -11.54
N LEU A 210 -9.51 6.68 -10.94
CA LEU A 210 -8.80 5.41 -11.13
C LEU A 210 -8.94 4.86 -12.55
N PHE A 211 -10.11 5.01 -13.16
CA PHE A 211 -10.31 4.62 -14.56
C PHE A 211 -9.45 5.45 -15.53
N GLU A 212 -9.37 6.77 -15.32
CA GLU A 212 -8.47 7.63 -16.11
C GLU A 212 -7.00 7.27 -15.87
N GLN A 213 -6.59 6.96 -14.63
CA GLN A 213 -5.25 6.48 -14.31
C GLN A 213 -4.92 5.16 -15.01
N LEU A 214 -5.88 4.24 -15.11
CA LEU A 214 -5.74 2.97 -15.84
C LEU A 214 -5.46 3.22 -17.32
N ILE A 215 -6.22 4.11 -17.96
CA ILE A 215 -6.01 4.49 -19.37
C ILE A 215 -4.63 5.12 -19.59
N VAL A 216 -4.27 6.07 -18.73
CA VAL A 216 -2.97 6.78 -18.78
C VAL A 216 -1.82 5.80 -18.60
N THR A 217 -1.92 4.86 -17.67
CA THR A 217 -0.88 3.86 -17.40
C THR A 217 -0.64 2.98 -18.61
N VAL A 218 -1.70 2.43 -19.22
CA VAL A 218 -1.58 1.58 -20.41
C VAL A 218 -0.94 2.34 -21.58
N HIS A 219 -1.38 3.56 -21.87
CA HIS A 219 -0.89 4.32 -23.03
C HIS A 219 0.46 5.02 -22.79
N GLY A 220 0.82 5.28 -21.54
CA GLY A 220 2.09 5.85 -21.13
C GLY A 220 3.27 4.87 -21.17
N GLN A 221 3.01 3.57 -21.30
CA GLN A 221 4.06 2.57 -21.50
C GLN A 221 4.85 2.81 -22.80
N LYS A 222 6.09 2.33 -22.82
CA LYS A 222 6.94 2.40 -24.01
C LYS A 222 6.26 1.68 -25.17
N ALA A 223 6.34 2.27 -26.36
CA ALA A 223 5.84 1.63 -27.58
C ALA A 223 6.48 0.25 -27.79
N GLY A 224 5.64 -0.76 -28.03
CA GLY A 224 6.06 -2.14 -28.16
C GLY A 224 4.87 -3.09 -28.11
N ARG A 225 5.17 -4.39 -28.19
CA ARG A 225 4.20 -5.47 -28.17
C ARG A 225 3.40 -5.51 -26.87
N ASP A 226 4.07 -5.41 -25.73
CA ASP A 226 3.42 -5.48 -24.41
C ASP A 226 2.37 -4.39 -24.23
N ARG A 227 2.69 -3.15 -24.64
CA ARG A 227 1.73 -2.04 -24.64
C ARG A 227 0.53 -2.33 -25.54
N ALA A 228 0.75 -2.90 -26.73
CA ALA A 228 -0.33 -3.23 -27.66
C ALA A 228 -1.24 -4.34 -27.09
N GLU A 229 -0.67 -5.34 -26.42
CA GLU A 229 -1.41 -6.39 -25.72
C GLU A 229 -2.25 -5.81 -24.57
N GLN A 230 -1.66 -4.94 -23.73
CA GLN A 230 -2.39 -4.25 -22.66
C GLN A 230 -3.49 -3.32 -23.19
N ALA A 231 -3.23 -2.59 -24.28
CA ALA A 231 -4.22 -1.76 -24.94
C ALA A 231 -5.38 -2.59 -25.53
N ALA A 232 -5.09 -3.76 -26.10
CA ALA A 232 -6.11 -4.68 -26.58
C ALA A 232 -6.99 -5.21 -25.44
N VAL A 233 -6.38 -5.58 -24.30
CA VAL A 233 -7.13 -5.96 -23.09
C VAL A 233 -8.01 -4.81 -22.62
N LEU A 234 -7.45 -3.60 -22.50
CA LEU A 234 -8.19 -2.38 -22.12
C LEU A 234 -9.42 -2.16 -23.01
N ILE A 235 -9.23 -2.21 -24.33
CA ILE A 235 -10.30 -2.02 -25.31
C ILE A 235 -11.33 -3.15 -25.25
N GLY A 236 -10.97 -4.33 -24.75
CA GLY A 236 -11.87 -5.47 -24.56
C GLY A 236 -12.71 -5.42 -23.29
N LEU A 237 -12.45 -4.49 -22.36
CA LEU A 237 -13.15 -4.42 -21.08
C LEU A 237 -14.63 -4.03 -21.24
N PRO A 238 -15.51 -4.49 -20.33
CA PRO A 238 -16.96 -4.27 -20.44
C PRO A 238 -17.39 -2.92 -19.87
N PHE A 239 -16.94 -1.82 -20.49
CA PHE A 239 -17.26 -0.46 -20.04
C PHE A 239 -18.75 -0.17 -19.94
N THR A 240 -19.13 0.57 -18.90
CA THR A 240 -20.45 1.20 -18.81
C THR A 240 -20.57 2.36 -19.80
N ALA A 241 -21.80 2.84 -20.05
CA ALA A 241 -22.00 3.99 -20.93
C ALA A 241 -21.27 5.27 -20.45
N GLU A 242 -21.11 5.45 -19.14
CA GLU A 242 -20.35 6.56 -18.56
C GLU A 242 -18.85 6.38 -18.79
N GLU A 243 -18.33 5.19 -18.52
CA GLU A 243 -16.91 4.84 -18.74
C GLU A 243 -16.51 4.95 -20.21
N GLU A 244 -17.41 4.63 -21.14
CA GLU A 244 -17.21 4.88 -22.57
C GLU A 244 -16.95 6.35 -22.89
N ASN A 245 -17.70 7.26 -22.26
CA ASN A 245 -17.49 8.70 -22.44
C ASN A 245 -16.18 9.17 -21.79
N TRP A 246 -15.83 8.63 -20.62
CA TRP A 246 -14.57 8.94 -19.95
C TRP A 246 -13.37 8.43 -20.75
N PHE A 247 -13.47 7.24 -21.35
CA PHE A 247 -12.45 6.63 -22.18
C PHE A 247 -12.13 7.50 -23.40
N GLU A 248 -13.17 7.88 -24.15
CA GLU A 248 -13.01 8.76 -25.31
C GLU A 248 -12.53 10.17 -24.92
N GLY A 249 -13.11 10.73 -23.86
CA GLY A 249 -12.71 12.03 -23.33
C GLY A 249 -11.23 12.06 -22.95
N CYS A 250 -10.76 11.04 -22.23
CA CYS A 250 -9.38 10.93 -21.78
C CYS A 250 -8.39 10.79 -22.96
N LEU A 251 -8.73 9.98 -23.97
CA LEU A 251 -7.86 9.69 -25.12
C LEU A 251 -7.93 10.72 -26.26
N LEU A 252 -9.00 11.51 -26.36
CA LEU A 252 -9.12 12.54 -27.40
C LEU A 252 -8.78 13.94 -26.89
N HIS A 253 -9.09 14.23 -25.61
CA HIS A 253 -9.05 15.59 -25.07
C HIS A 253 -8.37 15.69 -23.69
N GLY A 254 -8.23 14.58 -22.98
CA GLY A 254 -7.72 14.54 -21.61
C GLY A 254 -6.23 14.18 -21.49
N ALA A 255 -5.87 13.63 -20.33
CA ALA A 255 -4.49 13.34 -19.95
C ALA A 255 -3.79 12.37 -20.92
N ALA A 256 -4.53 11.45 -21.53
CA ALA A 256 -3.97 10.45 -22.42
C ALA A 256 -3.92 10.88 -23.91
N SER A 257 -4.44 12.05 -24.25
CA SER A 257 -4.58 12.52 -25.64
C SER A 257 -3.27 12.66 -26.42
N LYS A 258 -2.16 12.84 -25.71
CA LYS A 258 -0.82 12.99 -26.28
C LYS A 258 -0.07 11.67 -26.45
N TYR A 259 -0.57 10.57 -25.91
CA TYR A 259 0.13 9.29 -26.00
C TYR A 259 -0.01 8.68 -27.40
N PRO A 260 1.06 8.03 -27.92
CA PRO A 260 0.98 7.30 -29.18
C PRO A 260 -0.02 6.15 -29.04
N GLY A 261 -0.87 5.95 -30.05
CA GLY A 261 -1.90 4.91 -30.00
C GLY A 261 -3.24 5.36 -29.40
N ALA A 262 -3.33 6.55 -28.79
CA ALA A 262 -4.55 6.97 -28.11
C ALA A 262 -5.79 7.00 -29.02
N LYS A 263 -5.63 7.58 -30.22
CA LYS A 263 -6.70 7.62 -31.23
C LYS A 263 -6.97 6.25 -31.86
N ASP A 264 -5.94 5.41 -31.97
CA ASP A 264 -6.06 4.04 -32.49
C ASP A 264 -6.92 3.20 -31.54
N SER A 265 -6.73 3.34 -30.23
CA SER A 265 -7.54 2.66 -29.20
C SER A 265 -9.00 3.09 -29.24
N VAL A 266 -9.29 4.39 -29.43
CA VAL A 266 -10.67 4.88 -29.61
C VAL A 266 -11.29 4.31 -30.89
N MET A 267 -10.55 4.31 -32.00
CA MET A 267 -11.02 3.73 -33.26
C MET A 267 -11.35 2.24 -33.10
N ALA A 268 -10.42 1.46 -32.54
CA ALA A 268 -10.59 0.04 -32.29
C ALA A 268 -11.78 -0.25 -31.36
N ARG A 269 -11.94 0.50 -30.26
CA ARG A 269 -13.08 0.34 -29.34
C ARG A 269 -14.41 0.62 -30.03
N ARG A 270 -14.50 1.68 -30.84
CA ARG A 270 -15.73 2.01 -31.57
C ARG A 270 -16.10 0.93 -32.58
N ILE A 271 -15.13 0.39 -33.31
CA ILE A 271 -15.37 -0.72 -34.24
C ILE A 271 -15.83 -1.97 -33.47
N ALA A 272 -15.12 -2.35 -32.41
CA ALA A 272 -15.46 -3.54 -31.60
C ALA A 272 -16.85 -3.46 -30.96
N THR A 273 -17.33 -2.25 -30.64
CA THR A 273 -18.65 -2.00 -30.04
C THR A 273 -19.73 -1.62 -31.07
N GLY A 274 -19.41 -1.61 -32.36
CA GLY A 274 -20.35 -1.24 -33.44
C GLY A 274 -20.76 0.24 -33.45
N LYS A 275 -20.01 1.12 -32.78
CA LYS A 275 -20.24 2.57 -32.78
C LYS A 275 -19.71 3.21 -34.07
N SER A 276 -20.39 4.26 -34.52
CA SER A 276 -19.94 5.02 -35.70
C SER A 276 -18.52 5.56 -35.50
N THR A 277 -17.64 5.34 -36.47
CA THR A 277 -16.30 5.93 -36.53
C THR A 277 -16.30 7.29 -37.26
N THR A 278 -17.42 7.62 -37.93
CA THR A 278 -17.61 8.88 -38.64
C THR A 278 -18.26 9.92 -37.73
N GLY A 279 -17.87 11.19 -37.89
CA GLY A 279 -18.41 12.32 -37.12
C GLY A 279 -17.51 12.84 -35.99
N ILE A 280 -16.42 12.15 -35.66
CA ILE A 280 -15.40 12.66 -34.72
C ILE A 280 -14.25 13.26 -35.51
N SER A 281 -14.15 14.59 -35.49
CA SER A 281 -13.10 15.35 -36.20
C SER A 281 -11.69 14.88 -35.84
N ALA A 282 -11.45 14.47 -34.59
CA ALA A 282 -10.18 13.96 -34.11
C ALA A 282 -9.78 12.62 -34.76
N LEU A 283 -10.75 11.75 -35.08
CA LEU A 283 -10.56 10.44 -35.72
C LEU A 283 -10.55 10.51 -37.24
N ASN A 284 -11.24 11.49 -37.84
CA ASN A 284 -11.24 11.69 -39.29
C ASN A 284 -9.82 11.97 -39.84
N ARG A 285 -8.93 12.52 -39.02
CA ARG A 285 -7.52 12.79 -39.37
C ARG A 285 -6.59 11.60 -39.12
N LEU A 286 -7.11 10.50 -38.57
CA LEU A 286 -6.33 9.30 -38.28
C LEU A 286 -6.26 8.43 -39.54
N LYS A 287 -5.07 8.40 -40.15
CA LYS A 287 -4.74 7.46 -41.24
C LYS A 287 -4.14 6.14 -40.70
N GLY A 288 -3.44 6.22 -39.57
CA GLY A 288 -2.66 5.11 -39.03
C GLY A 288 -1.35 4.90 -39.78
N GLU A 289 -0.55 3.97 -39.28
CA GLU A 289 0.58 3.41 -40.02
C GLU A 289 0.06 2.34 -40.99
N ASP A 290 0.64 2.27 -42.19
CA ASP A 290 0.29 1.23 -43.16
C ASP A 290 1.07 -0.04 -42.80
N ILE A 291 0.35 -1.05 -42.31
CA ILE A 291 0.92 -2.35 -41.94
C ILE A 291 0.46 -3.38 -42.95
N GLY A 292 1.28 -3.62 -43.97
CA GLY A 292 1.00 -4.64 -44.99
C GLY A 292 -0.20 -4.32 -45.90
N GLY A 293 -0.45 -3.03 -46.19
CA GLY A 293 -1.58 -2.56 -47.00
C GLY A 293 -2.85 -2.28 -46.19
N LEU A 294 -2.80 -2.45 -44.86
CA LEU A 294 -3.89 -2.19 -43.94
C LEU A 294 -3.65 -0.87 -43.22
N SER A 295 -4.49 0.12 -43.52
CA SER A 295 -4.55 1.42 -42.83
C SER A 295 -5.93 1.65 -42.23
N TRP A 296 -6.08 2.62 -41.33
CA TRP A 296 -7.41 2.96 -40.80
C TRP A 296 -8.35 3.47 -41.88
N ASP A 297 -7.83 4.11 -42.92
CA ASP A 297 -8.63 4.53 -44.08
C ASP A 297 -9.23 3.31 -44.80
N TYR A 298 -8.41 2.28 -45.05
CA TYR A 298 -8.88 1.02 -45.63
C TYR A 298 -9.97 0.36 -44.76
N VAL A 299 -9.73 0.25 -43.45
CA VAL A 299 -10.68 -0.37 -42.50
C VAL A 299 -12.00 0.40 -42.44
N LYS A 300 -11.97 1.73 -42.39
CA LYS A 300 -13.17 2.59 -42.39
C LYS A 300 -13.99 2.38 -43.66
N THR A 301 -13.35 2.35 -44.83
CA THR A 301 -14.03 2.13 -46.11
C THR A 301 -14.65 0.74 -46.20
N ALA A 302 -13.89 -0.31 -45.84
CA ALA A 302 -14.38 -1.68 -45.86
C ALA A 302 -15.60 -1.88 -44.94
N ILE A 303 -15.60 -1.27 -43.75
CA ILE A 303 -16.77 -1.32 -42.84
C ILE A 303 -17.96 -0.59 -43.45
N ALA A 304 -17.76 0.61 -44.01
CA ALA A 304 -18.84 1.39 -44.62
C ALA A 304 -19.51 0.66 -45.79
N ASP A 305 -18.71 -0.05 -46.60
CA ASP A 305 -19.20 -0.83 -47.75
C ASP A 305 -19.92 -2.13 -47.32
N ALA A 306 -19.63 -2.65 -46.12
CA ALA A 306 -20.22 -3.88 -45.60
C ALA A 306 -21.57 -3.69 -44.89
N VAL A 307 -21.97 -2.45 -44.55
CA VAL A 307 -23.28 -2.17 -43.92
C VAL A 307 -24.37 -2.28 -44.99
N PRO A 308 -25.36 -3.20 -44.85
CA PRO A 308 -26.48 -3.27 -45.78
C PRO A 308 -27.26 -1.95 -45.78
N LYS A 309 -27.54 -1.42 -46.98
CA LYS A 309 -28.36 -0.20 -47.17
C LYS A 309 -29.81 -0.43 -46.78
#